data_AF-A0AAW2E6D4-F1
#
_entry.id   AF-A0AAW2E6D4-F1
#
_cell.length_a   1.000
_cell.length_b   1.000
_cell.length_c   1.000
_cell.angle_alpha   90.00
_cell.angle_beta   90.00
_cell.angle_gamma   90.00
#
_symmetry.space_group_name_H-M   'P 1'
#
loop_
_entity.id
_entity.type
_entity.pdbx_description
1 polymer ?
#
loop_
_entity_poly.entity_id
_entity_poly.type
_entity_poly.pdbx_seq_one_letter_code
_entity_poly.pdbx_strand_id
1 'polypeptide(L)'
;MQERPAMCRNRTLITAMMALLLYSETISITDATIYRFLHDIIEYNLAGIPAVHEKTEWNFDPEVGKLRRIRYEQENGHFGEYAIEKLGKGIGYGGSWGKLVKV
;
A
#
# COMPACT_ATOMS: atom_id res chain seq x y z
N MET A 1 30.28 66.61 -0.14
CA MET A 1 29.17 65.87 -0.77
C MET A 1 29.70 64.46 -1.05
N GLN A 2 29.35 63.49 -0.19
CA GLN A 2 30.00 62.18 -0.11
C GLN A 2 29.25 61.17 -1.00
N GLU A 3 29.80 60.83 -2.17
CA GLU A 3 29.27 59.72 -2.98
C GLU A 3 29.61 58.41 -2.27
N ARG A 4 28.62 57.79 -1.62
CA ARG A 4 28.77 56.44 -1.08
C ARG A 4 28.98 55.47 -2.25
N PRO A 5 29.96 54.55 -2.19
CA PRO A 5 30.36 53.75 -3.35
C PRO A 5 29.24 52.78 -3.74
N ALA A 6 28.69 52.98 -4.94
CA ALA A 6 27.66 52.11 -5.54
C ALA A 6 28.09 50.63 -5.61
N MET A 7 29.40 50.36 -5.58
CA MET A 7 29.99 49.01 -5.60
C MET A 7 29.62 48.17 -4.37
N CYS A 8 29.55 48.76 -3.16
CA CYS A 8 29.11 48.02 -1.96
C CYS A 8 27.63 47.65 -2.05
N ARG A 9 26.79 48.57 -2.52
CA ARG A 9 25.34 48.36 -2.68
C ARG A 9 25.04 47.22 -3.64
N ASN A 10 25.71 47.20 -4.80
CA ASN A 10 25.48 46.16 -5.81
C ASN A 10 25.95 44.79 -5.32
N ARG A 11 27.07 44.73 -4.59
CA ARG A 11 27.57 43.48 -4.00
C ARG A 11 26.60 42.93 -2.94
N THR A 12 26.05 43.79 -2.09
CA THR A 12 25.03 43.40 -1.09
C THR A 12 23.75 42.89 -1.76
N LEU A 13 23.30 43.54 -2.83
CA LEU A 13 22.11 43.10 -3.59
C LEU A 13 22.32 41.74 -4.27
N ILE A 14 23.49 41.51 -4.88
CA ILE A 14 23.82 40.21 -5.50
C ILE A 14 23.87 39.11 -4.45
N THR A 15 24.50 39.35 -3.29
CA THR A 15 24.53 38.37 -2.20
C THR A 15 23.14 38.08 -1.62
N ALA A 16 22.29 39.10 -1.49
CA ALA A 16 20.91 38.92 -1.02
C ALA A 16 20.06 38.11 -2.03
N MET A 17 20.22 38.39 -3.33
CA MET A 17 19.51 37.68 -4.39
C MET A 17 19.95 36.21 -4.49
N MET A 18 21.26 35.94 -4.38
CA MET A 18 21.79 34.57 -4.33
C MET A 18 21.27 33.79 -3.12
N ALA A 19 21.20 34.42 -1.95
CA ALA A 19 20.65 33.80 -0.74
C ALA A 19 19.15 33.47 -0.89
N LEU A 20 18.38 34.36 -1.54
CA LEU A 20 16.96 34.15 -1.80
C LEU A 20 16.69 32.99 -2.77
N LEU A 21 17.50 32.88 -3.83
CA LEU A 21 17.41 31.80 -4.81
C LEU A 21 17.73 30.44 -4.18
N LEU A 22 18.82 30.37 -3.40
CA LEU A 22 19.19 29.14 -2.67
C LEU A 22 18.11 28.71 -1.67
N TYR A 23 17.43 29.66 -1.01
CA TYR A 23 16.33 29.35 -0.11
C TYR A 23 15.14 28.70 -0.84
N SER A 24 14.80 29.18 -2.04
CA SER A 24 13.70 28.62 -2.84
C SER A 24 13.93 27.17 -3.28
N GLU A 25 15.17 26.80 -3.61
CA GLU A 25 15.51 25.42 -3.99
C GLU A 25 15.42 24.44 -2.81
N THR A 26 15.79 24.89 -1.61
CA THR A 26 15.72 24.04 -0.40
C THR A 26 14.29 23.68 0.02
N ILE A 27 13.32 24.57 -0.19
CA ILE A 27 11.91 24.31 0.13
C ILE A 27 11.34 23.21 -0.77
N SER A 28 11.62 23.26 -2.08
CA SER A 28 11.09 22.28 -3.03
C SER A 28 11.60 20.86 -2.80
N ILE A 29 12.88 20.71 -2.44
CA ILE A 29 13.50 19.40 -2.15
C ILE A 29 12.97 18.83 -0.81
N THR A 30 12.74 19.70 0.17
CA THR A 30 12.23 19.31 1.49
C THR A 30 10.80 18.79 1.39
N ASP A 31 9.94 19.47 0.64
CA ASP A 31 8.54 19.04 0.43
C ASP A 31 8.44 17.69 -0.29
N ALA A 32 9.26 17.46 -1.33
CA ALA A 32 9.28 16.17 -2.03
C ALA A 32 9.77 15.03 -1.12
N THR A 33 10.73 15.31 -0.24
CA THR A 33 11.29 14.31 0.69
C THR A 33 10.31 13.98 1.81
N ILE A 34 9.66 14.98 2.39
CA ILE A 34 8.64 14.81 3.43
C ILE A 34 7.41 14.09 2.85
N TYR A 35 6.96 14.49 1.66
CA TYR A 35 5.86 13.84 0.96
C TYR A 35 6.14 12.35 0.75
N ARG A 36 7.32 12.01 0.20
CA ARG A 36 7.72 10.62 -0.01
C ARG A 36 7.78 9.83 1.30
N PHE A 37 8.35 10.42 2.35
CA PHE A 37 8.42 9.76 3.65
C PHE A 37 7.03 9.46 4.24
N LEU A 38 6.11 10.42 4.17
CA LEU A 38 4.73 10.23 4.66
C LEU A 38 3.96 9.24 3.79
N HIS A 39 4.09 9.33 2.47
CA HIS A 39 3.51 8.40 1.52
C HIS A 39 3.96 6.97 1.84
N ASP A 40 5.27 6.75 1.95
CA ASP A 40 5.84 5.44 2.20
C ASP A 40 5.35 4.89 3.56
N ILE A 41 5.37 5.68 4.64
CA ILE A 41 4.85 5.22 5.94
C ILE A 41 3.38 4.80 5.87
N ILE A 42 2.54 5.61 5.21
CA ILE A 42 1.11 5.31 5.10
C ILE A 42 0.92 4.03 4.28
N GLU A 43 1.61 3.90 3.15
CA GLU A 43 1.56 2.70 2.29
C GLU A 43 2.03 1.45 3.04
N TYR A 44 3.15 1.52 3.77
CA TYR A 44 3.67 0.41 4.58
C TYR A 44 2.71 -0.04 5.67
N ASN A 45 1.97 0.87 6.28
CA ASN A 45 1.00 0.53 7.34
C ASN A 45 -0.35 0.06 6.77
N LEU A 46 -0.76 0.57 5.61
CA LEU A 46 -2.05 0.26 5.01
C LEU A 46 -2.01 -1.02 4.16
N ALA A 47 -0.98 -1.17 3.34
CA ALA A 47 -0.82 -2.29 2.39
C ALA A 47 0.20 -3.34 2.88
N GLY A 48 0.92 -3.06 3.97
CA GLY A 48 2.04 -3.87 4.44
C GLY A 48 3.34 -3.54 3.70
N ILE A 49 4.43 -4.22 4.08
CA ILE A 49 5.66 -4.23 3.26
C ILE A 49 5.23 -4.65 1.84
N PRO A 50 5.69 -4.00 0.75
CA PRO A 50 5.49 -4.50 -0.60
C PRO A 50 6.24 -5.84 -0.70
N ALA A 51 5.59 -6.89 -0.22
CA ALA A 51 6.04 -8.25 -0.34
C ALA A 51 5.96 -8.53 -1.83
N VAL A 52 7.11 -8.54 -2.47
CA VAL A 52 7.28 -9.10 -3.82
C VAL A 52 6.54 -10.43 -3.80
N HIS A 53 5.40 -10.49 -4.51
CA HIS A 53 4.49 -11.62 -4.49
C HIS A 53 5.28 -12.93 -4.45
N GLU A 54 5.14 -13.68 -3.35
CA GLU A 54 5.86 -14.93 -3.20
C GLU A 54 5.46 -15.84 -4.36
N LYS A 55 6.44 -16.32 -5.13
CA LYS A 55 6.16 -17.27 -6.20
C LYS A 55 5.71 -18.57 -5.56
N THR A 56 4.40 -18.78 -5.51
CA THR A 56 3.81 -20.03 -5.06
C THR A 56 3.61 -20.96 -6.24
N GLU A 57 4.25 -22.14 -6.20
CA GLU A 57 3.97 -23.21 -7.15
C GLU A 57 2.75 -24.01 -6.67
N TRP A 58 1.74 -24.09 -7.53
CA TRP A 58 0.56 -24.91 -7.28
C TRP A 58 0.65 -26.16 -8.15
N ASN A 59 0.59 -27.33 -7.52
CA ASN A 59 0.40 -28.59 -8.24
C ASN A 59 -1.07 -28.69 -8.70
N PHE A 60 -1.39 -28.03 -9.82
CA PHE A 60 -2.72 -28.06 -10.42
C PHE A 60 -2.86 -29.28 -11.34
N ASP A 61 -3.69 -30.22 -10.90
CA ASP A 61 -4.16 -31.32 -11.74
C ASP A 61 -5.62 -31.04 -12.17
N PRO A 62 -5.89 -30.88 -13.49
CA PRO A 62 -7.23 -30.56 -13.98
C PRO A 62 -8.25 -31.68 -13.71
N GLU A 63 -7.84 -32.94 -13.65
CA GLU A 63 -8.74 -34.06 -13.36
C GLU A 63 -9.14 -34.07 -11.88
N VAL A 64 -8.19 -33.75 -11.00
CA VAL A 64 -8.48 -33.54 -9.57
C VAL A 64 -9.44 -32.36 -9.40
N GLY A 65 -9.29 -31.29 -10.18
CA GLY A 65 -10.21 -30.15 -10.17
C GLY A 65 -11.65 -30.55 -10.51
N LYS A 66 -11.84 -31.35 -11.56
CA LYS A 66 -13.17 -31.87 -11.95
C LYS A 66 -13.79 -32.74 -10.85
N LEU A 67 -13.01 -33.62 -10.23
CA LEU A 67 -13.47 -34.49 -9.15
C LEU A 67 -13.85 -33.68 -7.89
N ARG A 68 -13.05 -32.66 -7.55
CA ARG A 68 -13.34 -31.76 -6.42
C ARG A 68 -14.63 -30.97 -6.65
N ARG A 69 -14.91 -30.55 -7.88
CA ARG A 69 -16.19 -29.88 -8.22
C ARG A 69 -17.38 -30.80 -7.97
N ILE A 70 -17.33 -32.04 -8.47
CA ILE A 70 -18.41 -33.01 -8.26
C ILE A 70 -18.64 -33.26 -6.76
N ARG A 71 -17.55 -33.45 -6.01
CA ARG A 71 -17.62 -33.63 -4.55
C ARG A 71 -18.23 -32.41 -3.86
N TYR A 72 -17.79 -31.21 -4.23
CA TYR A 72 -18.31 -29.98 -3.66
C TYR A 72 -19.81 -29.84 -3.92
N GLU A 73 -20.28 -30.07 -5.14
CA GLU A 73 -21.69 -29.99 -5.50
C GLU A 73 -22.52 -31.04 -4.74
N GLN A 74 -21.99 -32.24 -4.54
CA GLN A 74 -22.63 -33.28 -3.73
C GLN A 74 -22.76 -32.89 -2.25
N GLU A 75 -21.73 -32.26 -1.68
CA GLU A 75 -21.69 -31.91 -0.26
C GLU A 75 -22.40 -30.58 0.06
N ASN A 76 -22.45 -29.66 -0.90
CA ASN A 76 -22.82 -28.26 -0.67
C ASN A 76 -23.93 -27.73 -1.60
N GLY A 77 -24.42 -28.56 -2.52
CA GLY A 77 -25.42 -28.18 -3.52
C GLY A 77 -24.79 -27.64 -4.80
N HIS A 78 -25.53 -27.68 -5.91
CA HIS A 78 -25.04 -27.36 -7.25
C HIS A 78 -24.37 -25.96 -7.34
N PHE A 79 -24.91 -24.98 -6.60
CA PHE A 79 -24.34 -23.63 -6.48
C PHE A 79 -23.88 -23.27 -5.06
N GLY A 80 -23.71 -24.25 -4.17
CA GLY A 80 -23.32 -23.99 -2.79
C GLY A 80 -24.47 -23.53 -1.89
N GLU A 81 -25.72 -23.71 -2.29
CA GLU A 81 -26.94 -23.39 -1.51
C GLU A 81 -26.82 -23.90 -0.06
N TYR A 82 -26.38 -25.15 0.11
CA TYR A 82 -26.24 -25.78 1.42
C TYR A 82 -25.00 -25.31 2.16
N ALA A 83 -23.94 -24.89 1.45
CA ALA A 83 -22.80 -24.22 2.08
C ALA A 83 -23.25 -22.88 2.69
N ILE A 84 -24.02 -22.08 1.96
CA ILE A 84 -24.56 -20.81 2.45
C ILE A 84 -25.47 -21.04 3.66
N GLU A 85 -26.35 -22.04 3.61
CA GLU A 85 -27.21 -22.39 4.75
C GLU A 85 -26.39 -22.82 5.98
N LYS A 86 -25.39 -23.68 5.79
CA LYS A 86 -24.48 -24.12 6.86
C LYS A 86 -23.73 -22.93 7.49
N LEU A 87 -23.27 -21.98 6.67
CA LEU A 87 -22.67 -20.73 7.13
C LEU A 87 -23.65 -19.92 7.98
N GLY A 88 -24.87 -19.70 7.49
CA GLY A 88 -25.91 -18.96 8.20
C GLY A 88 -26.35 -19.59 9.52
N LYS A 89 -26.29 -20.93 9.61
CA LYS A 89 -26.59 -21.68 10.84
C LYS A 89 -25.38 -21.87 11.76
N GLY A 90 -24.17 -21.51 11.31
CA GLY A 90 -22.93 -21.73 12.05
C GLY A 90 -22.53 -23.22 12.22
N ILE A 91 -23.05 -24.10 11.36
CA ILE A 91 -22.82 -25.56 11.43
C ILE A 91 -21.79 -25.96 10.37
N GLY A 92 -20.79 -26.77 10.74
CA GLY A 92 -19.86 -27.38 9.77
C GLY A 92 -18.61 -26.56 9.41
N TYR A 93 -18.48 -25.32 9.89
CA TYR A 93 -17.32 -24.46 9.63
C TYR A 93 -16.38 -24.28 10.84
N GLY A 94 -16.41 -25.20 11.81
CA GLY A 94 -15.57 -25.17 13.02
C GLY A 94 -14.35 -26.10 13.00
N GLY A 95 -13.88 -26.51 11.81
CA GLY A 95 -12.71 -27.39 11.65
C GLY A 95 -11.39 -26.62 11.50
N SER A 96 -10.32 -27.30 11.09
CA SER A 96 -8.99 -26.71 10.82
C SER A 96 -8.97 -25.57 9.79
N TRP A 97 -10.08 -25.34 9.10
CA TRP A 97 -10.25 -24.36 8.03
C TRP A 97 -10.83 -23.02 8.50
N GLY A 98 -11.24 -22.90 9.77
CA GLY A 98 -11.74 -21.64 10.31
C GLY A 98 -12.24 -21.77 11.74
N LYS A 99 -11.90 -20.79 12.60
CA LYS A 99 -12.54 -20.64 13.91
C LYS A 99 -13.74 -19.72 13.76
N LEU A 100 -14.87 -20.09 14.37
CA LEU A 100 -16.02 -19.20 14.49
C LEU A 100 -15.56 -17.92 15.21
N VAL A 101 -15.74 -16.77 14.56
CA VAL A 101 -15.53 -15.46 15.19
C VAL A 101 -16.71 -15.25 16.14
N LYS A 102 -16.44 -15.24 17.44
CA LYS A 102 -17.44 -14.89 18.44
C LYS A 102 -17.70 -13.38 18.32
N VAL A 103 -18.93 -13.01 17.99
CA VAL A 103 -19.44 -11.65 18.13
C VAL A 103 -19.82 -11.40 19.58
#